data_AF-L1QNY5-F1
#
_entry.id   AF-L1QNY5-F1
#
_cell.length_a   1.000
_cell.length_b   1.000
_cell.length_c   1.000
_cell.angle_alpha   90.00
_cell.angle_beta   90.00
_cell.angle_gamma   90.00
#
_symmetry.space_group_name_H-M   'P 1'
#
loop_
_entity.id
_entity.type
_entity.pdbx_description
1 polymer ?
#
loop_
_entity_poly.entity_id
_entity_poly.type
_entity_poly.pdbx_seq_one_letter_code
_entity_poly.pdbx_strand_id
1 'polypeptide(L)'
;MANKKSKYNYKKTKNTNNYTYDESNYYNLMSEADIQSLKLLYLQAQTVIIVIYAYIIFYIATIEGIQVIYEKYNNNKDNKLDSKMPDGLALKVVYIFFITQIIFTNIAINRYNILYKEKLNGEFEYSLQPNIYIIISSLFSIVSDIFLINGAEGVYARDISQPIFGI
;
A
#
# COMPACT_ATOMS: atom_id res chain seq x y z
N MET A 1 10.95 14.59 -38.97
CA MET A 1 10.12 13.77 -38.07
C MET A 1 10.25 12.32 -38.46
N ALA A 2 10.98 11.51 -37.68
CA ALA A 2 11.05 10.06 -37.86
C ALA A 2 10.94 9.41 -36.48
N ASN A 3 9.87 8.64 -36.31
CA ASN A 3 9.42 8.07 -35.04
C ASN A 3 10.15 6.73 -34.82
N LYS A 4 11.20 6.73 -33.98
CA LYS A 4 12.01 5.53 -33.72
C LYS A 4 11.44 4.79 -32.51
N LYS A 5 10.48 3.88 -32.74
CA LYS A 5 10.05 2.89 -31.74
C LYS A 5 11.20 1.92 -31.50
N SER A 6 11.88 1.99 -30.35
CA SER A 6 12.82 0.95 -29.92
C SER A 6 12.01 -0.28 -29.45
N LYS A 7 12.10 -1.37 -30.22
CA LYS A 7 11.67 -2.70 -29.77
C LYS A 7 12.68 -3.18 -28.74
N TYR A 8 12.28 -3.22 -27.47
CA TYR A 8 13.03 -3.88 -26.42
C TYR A 8 13.02 -5.40 -26.65
N ASN A 9 14.13 -5.95 -27.14
CA ASN A 9 14.34 -7.39 -27.24
C ASN A 9 14.97 -7.88 -25.93
N TYR A 10 14.17 -8.36 -24.99
CA TYR A 10 14.68 -9.13 -23.85
C TYR A 10 15.01 -10.55 -24.31
N LYS A 11 16.30 -10.85 -24.51
CA LYS A 11 16.77 -12.24 -24.67
C LYS A 11 16.64 -12.96 -23.33
N LYS A 12 15.70 -13.91 -23.26
CA LYS A 12 15.47 -14.77 -22.09
C LYS A 12 16.43 -15.96 -22.15
N THR A 13 17.61 -15.84 -21.54
CA THR A 13 18.50 -16.99 -21.27
C THR A 13 17.98 -17.73 -20.04
N LYS A 14 17.45 -18.94 -20.22
CA LYS A 14 17.11 -19.85 -19.12
C LYS A 14 18.41 -20.49 -18.62
N ASN A 15 18.89 -20.08 -17.46
CA ASN A 15 19.84 -20.86 -16.65
C ASN A 15 19.12 -21.32 -15.38
N THR A 16 18.76 -22.59 -15.34
CA THR A 16 18.30 -23.29 -14.13
C THR A 16 19.53 -23.76 -13.36
N ASN A 17 20.05 -22.90 -12.48
CA ASN A 17 20.96 -23.32 -11.42
C ASN A 17 20.23 -23.09 -10.09
N ASN A 18 19.98 -24.19 -9.38
CA ASN A 18 19.51 -24.16 -7.99
C ASN A 18 20.64 -23.61 -7.12
N TYR A 19 20.66 -22.29 -6.94
CA TYR A 19 21.50 -21.66 -5.92
C TYR A 19 20.74 -21.68 -4.60
N THR A 20 21.28 -22.42 -3.63
CA THR A 20 20.94 -22.23 -2.22
C THR A 20 21.39 -20.80 -1.87
N TYR A 21 20.44 -19.92 -1.57
CA TYR A 21 20.68 -18.49 -1.33
C TYR A 21 21.35 -18.30 0.03
N ASP A 22 22.67 -18.14 0.04
CA ASP A 22 23.40 -17.70 1.24
C ASP A 22 23.52 -16.16 1.20
N GLU A 23 22.54 -15.47 1.78
CA GLU A 23 22.43 -14.00 1.74
C GLU A 23 23.68 -13.30 2.29
N SER A 24 24.39 -13.92 3.24
CA SER A 24 25.51 -13.32 3.97
C SER A 24 26.73 -12.97 3.09
N ASN A 25 27.01 -13.77 2.06
CA ASN A 25 28.17 -13.59 1.20
C ASN A 25 27.99 -12.48 0.15
N TYR A 26 26.76 -12.14 -0.22
CA TYR A 26 26.48 -11.14 -1.25
C TYR A 26 26.41 -9.71 -0.71
N TYR A 27 25.97 -9.52 0.54
CA TYR A 27 25.97 -8.19 1.17
C TYR A 27 27.38 -7.55 1.19
N ASN A 28 28.43 -8.36 1.36
CA ASN A 28 29.82 -7.88 1.34
C ASN A 28 30.32 -7.45 -0.05
N LEU A 29 29.60 -7.81 -1.12
CA LEU A 29 29.95 -7.50 -2.51
C LEU A 29 29.06 -6.39 -3.11
N MET A 30 28.00 -5.99 -2.41
CA MET A 30 27.01 -5.00 -2.88
C MET A 30 27.44 -3.57 -2.55
N SER A 31 27.00 -2.63 -3.39
CA SER A 31 27.14 -1.21 -3.07
C SER A 31 26.24 -0.85 -1.88
N GLU A 32 26.63 0.16 -1.09
CA GLU A 32 25.80 0.65 0.01
C GLU A 32 24.41 1.12 -0.48
N ALA A 33 24.34 1.67 -1.70
CA ALA A 33 23.08 2.09 -2.31
C ALA A 33 22.15 0.90 -2.64
N ASP A 34 22.71 -0.22 -3.10
CA ASP A 34 21.95 -1.46 -3.33
C ASP A 34 21.46 -2.06 -2.02
N ILE A 35 22.30 -2.09 -0.99
CA ILE A 35 21.94 -2.55 0.35
C ILE A 35 20.77 -1.73 0.91
N GLN A 36 20.84 -0.40 0.79
CA GLN A 36 19.75 0.48 1.22
C GLN A 36 18.48 0.28 0.40
N SER A 37 18.61 0.12 -0.92
CA SER A 37 17.47 -0.14 -1.81
C SER A 37 16.80 -1.47 -1.48
N LEU A 38 17.57 -2.49 -1.15
CA LEU A 38 17.06 -3.79 -0.73
C LEU A 38 16.30 -3.70 0.61
N LYS A 39 16.83 -2.97 1.59
CA LYS A 39 16.11 -2.67 2.85
C LYS A 39 14.77 -1.98 2.60
N LEU A 40 14.75 -0.98 1.69
CA LEU A 40 13.50 -0.30 1.31
C LEU A 40 12.49 -1.26 0.66
N LEU A 41 12.95 -2.18 -0.20
CA LEU A 41 12.10 -3.19 -0.82
C LEU A 41 11.51 -4.19 0.19
N TYR A 42 12.31 -4.63 1.17
CA TYR A 42 11.78 -5.49 2.26
C TYR A 42 10.71 -4.76 3.07
N LEU A 43 10.93 -3.49 3.43
CA LEU A 43 9.93 -2.68 4.12
C LEU A 43 8.67 -2.50 3.26
N GLN A 44 8.83 -2.26 1.96
CA GLN A 44 7.71 -2.14 1.02
C GLN A 44 6.91 -3.45 0.96
N ALA A 45 7.57 -4.59 0.88
CA ALA A 45 6.93 -5.90 0.85
C ALA A 45 6.11 -6.17 2.12
N GLN A 46 6.67 -5.86 3.30
CA GLN A 46 5.96 -5.97 4.57
C GLN A 46 4.74 -5.03 4.63
N THR A 47 4.88 -3.80 4.13
CA THR A 47 3.78 -2.83 4.07
C THR A 47 2.66 -3.31 3.15
N VAL A 48 3.00 -3.90 2.00
CA VAL A 48 2.02 -4.52 1.09
C VAL A 48 1.25 -5.65 1.78
N ILE A 49 1.92 -6.49 2.57
CA ILE A 49 1.25 -7.54 3.35
C ILE A 49 0.22 -6.94 4.32
N ILE A 50 0.57 -5.86 5.02
CA ILE A 50 -0.37 -5.15 5.91
C ILE A 50 -1.60 -4.65 5.14
N VAL A 51 -1.40 -4.07 3.95
CA VAL A 51 -2.51 -3.61 3.09
C VAL A 51 -3.40 -4.76 2.66
N ILE A 52 -2.84 -5.92 2.32
CA ILE A 52 -3.63 -7.12 1.99
C ILE A 52 -4.51 -7.54 3.17
N TYR A 53 -3.97 -7.56 4.38
CA TYR A 53 -4.77 -7.85 5.58
C TYR A 53 -5.86 -6.80 5.82
N ALA A 54 -5.58 -5.51 5.57
CA ALA A 54 -6.58 -4.46 5.66
C ALA A 54 -7.74 -4.69 4.69
N TYR A 55 -7.46 -5.09 3.44
CA TYR A 55 -8.51 -5.45 2.48
C TYR A 55 -9.31 -6.69 2.90
N ILE A 56 -8.69 -7.68 3.53
CA ILE A 56 -9.41 -8.84 4.08
C ILE A 56 -10.36 -8.39 5.21
N ILE A 57 -9.92 -7.52 6.11
CA ILE A 57 -10.77 -6.97 7.18
C ILE A 57 -11.91 -6.14 6.57
N PHE A 58 -11.64 -5.35 5.53
CA PHE A 58 -12.66 -4.55 4.86
C PHE A 58 -13.71 -5.42 4.16
N TYR A 59 -13.29 -6.52 3.56
CA TYR A 59 -14.20 -7.52 3.02
C TYR A 59 -15.13 -8.08 4.10
N ILE A 60 -14.59 -8.44 5.28
CA ILE A 60 -15.40 -8.89 6.43
C ILE A 60 -16.39 -7.81 6.87
N ALA A 61 -15.92 -6.56 7.03
CA ALA A 61 -16.77 -5.42 7.36
C ALA A 61 -17.92 -5.23 6.36
N THR A 62 -17.66 -5.43 5.07
CA THR A 62 -18.66 -5.37 4.01
C THR A 62 -19.71 -6.46 4.16
N ILE A 63 -19.30 -7.71 4.42
CA ILE A 63 -20.22 -8.83 4.65
C ILE A 63 -21.07 -8.61 5.90
N GLU A 64 -20.47 -8.15 7.00
CA GLU A 64 -21.23 -7.79 8.21
C GLU A 64 -22.23 -6.66 7.92
N GLY A 65 -21.83 -5.68 7.12
CA GLY A 65 -22.72 -4.60 6.72
C GLY A 65 -23.94 -5.07 5.93
N ILE A 66 -23.75 -6.01 5.01
CA ILE A 66 -24.86 -6.67 4.29
C ILE A 66 -25.80 -7.38 5.28
N GLN A 67 -25.26 -8.09 6.27
CA GLN A 67 -26.07 -8.81 7.25
C GLN A 67 -26.89 -7.86 8.12
N VAL A 68 -26.30 -6.76 8.59
CA VAL A 68 -27.01 -5.72 9.35
C VAL A 68 -28.19 -5.14 8.56
N ILE A 69 -28.04 -4.98 7.23
CA ILE A 69 -29.16 -4.54 6.38
C ILE A 69 -30.27 -5.59 6.34
N TYR A 70 -29.95 -6.87 6.13
CA TYR A 70 -30.97 -7.93 6.10
C TYR A 70 -31.69 -8.10 7.45
N GLU A 71 -30.97 -7.99 8.55
CA GLU A 71 -31.51 -8.13 9.91
C GLU A 71 -32.54 -7.04 10.24
N LYS A 72 -32.45 -5.83 9.67
CA LYS A 72 -33.46 -4.77 9.83
C LYS A 72 -34.86 -5.17 9.35
N TYR A 73 -34.97 -6.12 8.43
CA TYR A 73 -36.24 -6.58 7.86
C TYR A 73 -36.70 -7.93 8.41
N ASN A 74 -35.88 -8.59 9.24
CA ASN A 74 -36.20 -9.88 9.81
C ASN A 74 -36.80 -9.68 11.22
N ASN A 75 -38.10 -9.88 11.38
CA ASN A 75 -38.87 -9.58 12.61
C ASN A 75 -38.51 -10.41 13.86
N ASN A 76 -37.45 -11.21 13.81
CA ASN A 76 -36.96 -11.96 14.97
C ASN A 76 -36.12 -11.03 15.86
N LYS A 77 -36.76 -10.52 16.93
CA LYS A 77 -36.15 -9.67 17.97
C LYS A 77 -35.01 -10.33 18.76
N ASP A 78 -34.78 -11.64 18.57
CA ASP A 78 -33.70 -12.39 19.22
C ASP A 78 -32.38 -12.37 18.45
N ASN A 79 -32.33 -11.74 17.26
CA ASN A 79 -31.12 -11.63 16.48
C ASN A 79 -30.25 -10.48 17.02
N LYS A 80 -29.08 -10.86 17.57
CA LYS A 80 -28.04 -9.99 18.12
C LYS A 80 -27.46 -9.03 17.08
N LEU A 81 -28.17 -7.96 16.77
CA LEU A 81 -27.60 -6.77 16.11
C LEU A 81 -26.42 -6.22 16.93
N ASP A 82 -26.48 -6.34 18.26
CA ASP A 82 -25.49 -5.81 19.21
C ASP A 82 -24.06 -6.35 19.07
N SER A 83 -23.82 -7.44 18.32
CA SER A 83 -22.46 -7.99 18.17
C SER A 83 -21.73 -7.60 16.88
N LYS A 84 -22.42 -7.02 15.89
CA LYS A 84 -21.81 -6.68 14.58
C LYS A 84 -21.62 -5.17 14.49
N MET A 85 -20.38 -4.74 14.29
CA MET A 85 -19.99 -3.33 14.16
C MET A 85 -19.18 -3.14 12.87
N PRO A 86 -19.83 -3.28 11.70
CA PRO A 86 -19.16 -3.26 10.39
C PRO A 86 -18.44 -1.92 10.14
N ASP A 87 -19.01 -0.83 10.63
CA ASP A 87 -18.45 0.51 10.59
C ASP A 87 -17.19 0.67 11.46
N GLY A 88 -17.16 0.07 12.65
CA GLY A 88 -16.00 0.04 13.50
C GLY A 88 -14.82 -0.71 12.87
N LEU A 89 -15.10 -1.79 12.14
CA LEU A 89 -14.09 -2.50 11.35
C LEU A 89 -13.62 -1.66 10.15
N ALA A 90 -14.56 -1.06 9.42
CA ALA A 90 -14.25 -0.21 8.28
C ALA A 90 -13.40 1.02 8.67
N LEU A 91 -13.71 1.66 9.81
CA LEU A 91 -12.92 2.78 10.35
C LEU A 91 -11.49 2.36 10.66
N LYS A 92 -11.28 1.18 11.28
CA LYS A 92 -9.93 0.64 11.54
C LYS A 92 -9.15 0.42 10.23
N VAL A 93 -9.81 -0.05 9.17
CA VAL A 93 -9.19 -0.23 7.86
C VAL A 93 -8.72 1.10 7.29
N VAL A 94 -9.55 2.14 7.34
CA VAL A 94 -9.20 3.48 6.85
C VAL A 94 -7.94 4.01 7.57
N TYR A 95 -7.84 3.80 8.89
CA TYR A 95 -6.62 4.14 9.63
C TYR A 95 -5.39 3.35 9.18
N ILE A 96 -5.54 2.05 8.87
CA ILE A 96 -4.43 1.25 8.34
C ILE A 96 -3.98 1.77 6.97
N PHE A 97 -4.92 2.10 6.08
CA PHE A 97 -4.59 2.70 4.78
C PHE A 97 -3.78 3.98 4.94
N PHE A 98 -4.23 4.91 5.78
CA PHE A 98 -3.48 6.14 6.08
C PHE A 98 -2.05 5.87 6.58
N ILE A 99 -1.89 4.98 7.56
CA ILE A 99 -0.57 4.64 8.12
C ILE A 99 0.33 4.01 7.06
N THR A 100 -0.17 3.03 6.31
CA THR A 100 0.60 2.37 5.25
C THR A 100 0.99 3.34 4.14
N GLN A 101 0.13 4.31 3.83
CA GLN A 101 0.41 5.35 2.84
C GLN A 101 1.53 6.30 3.29
N ILE A 102 1.62 6.62 4.58
CA ILE A 102 2.78 7.34 5.15
C ILE A 102 4.07 6.53 4.96
N ILE A 103 4.03 5.22 5.21
CA ILE A 103 5.20 4.34 5.03
C ILE A 103 5.63 4.29 3.56
N PHE A 104 4.70 4.10 2.62
CA PHE A 104 5.00 4.14 1.18
C PHE A 104 5.58 5.47 0.74
N THR A 105 5.06 6.58 1.28
CA THR A 105 5.59 7.92 1.01
C THR A 105 7.03 8.05 1.48
N ASN A 106 7.34 7.57 2.69
CA ASN A 106 8.69 7.56 3.23
C ASN A 106 9.65 6.72 2.38
N ILE A 107 9.22 5.54 1.92
CA ILE A 107 9.99 4.69 1.01
C ILE A 107 10.30 5.44 -0.31
N ALA A 108 9.30 6.09 -0.90
CA ALA A 108 9.47 6.84 -2.14
C ALA A 108 10.48 8.00 -2.00
N ILE A 109 10.41 8.74 -0.89
CA ILE A 109 11.35 9.82 -0.57
C ILE A 109 12.77 9.27 -0.37
N ASN A 110 12.94 8.19 0.39
CA ASN A 110 14.25 7.58 0.60
C ASN A 110 14.86 7.05 -0.70
N ARG A 111 14.05 6.41 -1.56
CA ARG A 111 14.53 5.97 -2.88
C ARG A 111 14.95 7.14 -3.75
N TYR A 112 14.22 8.25 -3.74
CA TYR A 112 14.64 9.48 -4.41
C TYR A 112 15.98 9.99 -3.89
N ASN A 113 16.17 10.02 -2.57
CA ASN A 113 17.42 10.50 -1.96
C ASN A 113 18.63 9.63 -2.32
N ILE A 114 18.47 8.31 -2.40
CA ILE A 114 19.53 7.39 -2.85
C ILE A 114 19.93 7.73 -4.28
N LEU A 115 18.96 7.77 -5.20
CA LEU A 115 19.20 8.04 -6.62
C LEU A 115 19.74 9.46 -6.86
N TYR A 116 19.35 10.42 -6.03
CA TYR A 116 19.89 11.78 -6.08
C TYR A 116 21.38 11.81 -5.76
N LYS A 117 21.83 11.05 -4.74
CA LYS A 117 23.26 10.93 -4.41
C LYS A 117 24.04 10.24 -5.52
N GLU A 118 23.54 9.11 -6.04
CA GLU A 118 24.16 8.41 -7.18
C GLU A 118 24.26 9.33 -8.40
N LYS A 119 23.24 10.16 -8.66
CA LYS A 119 23.25 11.13 -9.75
C LYS A 119 24.31 12.21 -9.56
N LEU A 120 24.49 12.73 -8.34
CA LEU A 120 25.56 13.69 -8.03
C LEU A 120 26.95 13.09 -8.21
N ASN A 121 27.10 11.78 -7.96
CA ASN A 121 28.35 11.04 -8.17
C ASN A 121 28.59 10.62 -9.63
N GLY A 122 27.64 10.85 -10.53
CA GLY A 122 27.72 10.40 -11.93
C GLY A 122 27.41 8.91 -12.14
N GLU A 123 26.88 8.23 -11.12
CA GLU A 123 26.52 6.81 -11.13
C GLU A 123 25.09 6.58 -11.66
N PHE A 124 24.29 7.65 -11.79
CA PHE A 124 22.92 7.60 -12.29
C PHE A 124 22.63 8.69 -13.33
N GLU A 125 22.47 8.28 -14.60
CA GLU A 125 22.31 9.20 -15.73
C GLU A 125 20.85 9.63 -16.00
N TYR A 126 19.86 8.89 -15.49
CA TYR A 126 18.45 9.11 -15.83
C TYR A 126 17.83 10.30 -15.08
N SER A 127 16.70 10.80 -15.60
CA SER A 127 15.92 11.85 -14.93
C SER A 127 15.30 11.34 -13.63
N LEU A 128 15.32 12.17 -12.58
CA LEU A 128 14.66 11.91 -11.30
C LEU A 128 13.20 12.39 -11.26
N GLN A 129 12.71 13.01 -12.34
CA GLN A 129 11.34 13.50 -12.44
C GLN A 129 10.27 12.42 -12.17
N PRO A 130 10.41 11.16 -12.65
CA PRO A 130 9.45 10.11 -12.35
C PRO A 130 9.28 9.88 -10.84
N ASN A 131 10.37 9.93 -10.07
CA ASN A 131 10.34 9.73 -8.63
C ASN A 131 9.65 10.88 -7.91
N ILE A 132 9.84 12.11 -8.40
CA ILE A 132 9.11 13.28 -7.90
C ILE A 132 7.61 13.10 -8.10
N TYR A 133 7.17 12.61 -9.27
CA TYR A 133 5.75 12.33 -9.50
C TYR A 133 5.20 11.23 -8.59
N ILE A 134 5.98 10.19 -8.29
CA ILE A 134 5.59 9.18 -7.30
C ILE A 134 5.37 9.82 -5.93
N ILE A 135 6.31 10.66 -5.47
CA ILE A 135 6.20 11.35 -4.18
C ILE A 135 4.96 12.26 -4.15
N ILE A 136 4.75 13.06 -5.20
CA ILE A 136 3.58 13.94 -5.32
C ILE A 136 2.29 13.13 -5.25
N SER A 137 2.20 12.04 -6.00
CA SER A 137 1.04 11.14 -5.96
C SER A 137 0.80 10.62 -4.55
N SER A 138 1.85 10.19 -3.86
CA SER A 138 1.72 9.66 -2.51
C SER A 138 1.26 10.71 -1.49
N LEU A 139 1.67 11.98 -1.65
CA LEU A 139 1.17 13.08 -0.83
C LEU A 139 -0.31 13.37 -1.08
N PHE A 140 -0.77 13.32 -2.33
CA PHE A 140 -2.20 13.44 -2.65
C PHE A 140 -3.01 12.30 -2.03
N SER A 141 -2.49 11.07 -2.03
CA SER A 141 -3.13 9.95 -1.35
C SER A 141 -3.27 10.19 0.16
N ILE A 142 -2.24 10.71 0.84
CA ILE A 142 -2.33 11.08 2.26
C ILE A 142 -3.45 12.11 2.50
N VAL A 143 -3.53 13.14 1.65
CA VAL A 143 -4.60 14.15 1.75
C VAL A 143 -5.98 13.51 1.56
N SER A 144 -6.11 12.62 0.58
CA SER A 144 -7.33 11.84 0.34
C SER A 144 -7.72 11.01 1.57
N ASP A 145 -6.76 10.32 2.18
CA ASP A 145 -6.98 9.48 3.35
C ASP A 145 -7.45 10.30 4.57
N ILE A 146 -6.97 11.54 4.74
CA ILE A 146 -7.46 12.44 5.80
C ILE A 146 -8.96 12.74 5.64
N PHE A 147 -9.41 13.03 4.41
CA PHE A 147 -10.84 13.23 4.14
C PHE A 147 -11.63 11.93 4.34
N LEU A 148 -11.05 10.79 3.97
CA LEU A 148 -11.67 9.48 4.17
C LEU A 148 -11.83 9.15 5.67
N ILE A 149 -10.82 9.43 6.49
CA ILE A 149 -10.89 9.29 7.96
C ILE A 149 -12.04 10.14 8.51
N ASN A 150 -12.07 11.43 8.18
CA ASN A 150 -13.12 12.33 8.67
C ASN A 150 -14.53 11.85 8.26
N GLY A 151 -14.68 11.36 7.03
CA GLY A 151 -15.93 10.78 6.54
C GLY A 151 -16.32 9.51 7.30
N ALA A 152 -15.37 8.60 7.50
CA ALA A 152 -15.60 7.34 8.22
C ALA A 152 -15.94 7.57 9.70
N GLU A 153 -15.22 8.48 10.38
CA GLU A 153 -15.51 8.87 11.76
C GLU A 153 -16.88 9.52 11.91
N GLY A 154 -17.25 10.41 10.98
CA GLY A 154 -18.56 11.05 10.97
C GLY A 154 -19.71 10.06 10.80
N VAL A 155 -19.52 9.01 9.98
CA VAL A 155 -20.52 7.94 9.83
C VAL A 155 -20.59 7.09 11.10
N TYR A 156 -19.43 6.64 11.60
CA TYR A 156 -19.33 5.84 12.83
C TYR A 156 -19.96 6.53 14.05
N ALA A 157 -19.74 7.83 14.21
CA ALA A 157 -20.29 8.60 15.33
C ALA A 157 -21.81 8.81 15.25
N ARG A 158 -22.43 8.68 14.06
CA ARG A 158 -23.86 8.92 13.85
C ARG A 158 -24.71 7.72 14.23
N ASP A 159 -24.35 6.53 13.75
CA ASP A 159 -25.10 5.30 13.96
C ASP A 159 -24.19 4.07 13.73
N ILE A 160 -23.92 3.35 14.82
CA ILE A 160 -23.03 2.17 14.82
C ILE A 160 -23.60 0.96 14.06
N SER A 161 -24.83 1.05 13.57
CA SER A 161 -25.54 0.01 12.82
C SER A 161 -25.66 0.32 11.32
N GLN A 162 -24.84 1.24 10.80
CA GLN A 162 -24.80 1.61 9.39
C GLN A 162 -23.46 1.27 8.75
N PRO A 163 -23.43 0.45 7.69
CA PRO A 163 -22.19 0.18 6.96
C PRO A 163 -21.63 1.47 6.35
N ILE A 164 -20.30 1.63 6.39
CA ILE A 164 -19.60 2.70 5.67
C ILE A 164 -19.38 2.25 4.23
N PHE A 165 -19.77 3.10 3.26
CA PHE A 165 -19.64 2.83 1.83
C PHE A 165 -18.52 3.66 1.20
N GLY A 166 -17.89 3.12 0.16
CA GLY A 166 -16.94 3.86 -0.68
C GLY A 166 -15.56 4.09 -0.07
N ILE A 167 -15.13 3.20 0.84
CA ILE A 167 -13.75 3.11 1.35
C ILE A 167 -12.88 2.35 0.35
#